data_AF-A0A528LKA0-F1
#
_entry.id   AF-A0A528LKA0-F1
#
_cell.length_a   1.000
_cell.length_b   1.000
_cell.length_c   1.000
_cell.angle_alpha   90.00
_cell.angle_beta   90.00
_cell.angle_gamma   90.00
#
_symmetry.space_group_name_H-M   'P 1'
#
loop_
_entity.id
_entity.type
_entity.pdbx_description
1 polymer ?
#
loop_
_entity_poly.entity_id
_entity_poly.type
_entity_poly.pdbx_seq_one_letter_code
_entity_poly.pdbx_strand_id
1 'polypeptide(L)'
;MTLATAAQSATWTFVDGDWYEGNVAILGPRSHAMWLGTSVFDGARWFEGVAPDLDRHAARVNASAIALGLKPSMSAEKIVGLTWDGLKKFDGKTAVYIRPMYWAEHGGYMG
;
A
#
# COMPACT_ATOMS: atom_id res chain seq x y z
N MET A 1 -14.98 -10.34 -16.85
CA MET A 1 -15.55 -10.41 -15.49
C MET A 1 -14.40 -10.18 -14.51
N THR A 2 -14.57 -9.30 -13.52
CA THR A 2 -13.56 -9.13 -12.46
C THR A 2 -13.81 -10.15 -11.35
N LEU A 3 -12.74 -10.75 -10.81
CA LEU A 3 -12.81 -11.59 -9.61
C LEU A 3 -12.73 -10.78 -8.31
N ALA A 4 -12.39 -9.48 -8.41
CA ALA A 4 -12.31 -8.60 -7.25
C ALA A 4 -13.71 -8.17 -6.80
N THR A 5 -13.96 -8.24 -5.51
CA THR A 5 -15.15 -7.65 -4.88
C THR A 5 -15.06 -6.13 -4.93
N ALA A 6 -16.20 -5.42 -5.01
CA ALA A 6 -16.20 -3.97 -4.99
C ALA A 6 -15.69 -3.41 -3.64
N ALA A 7 -15.01 -2.27 -3.67
CA ALA A 7 -14.65 -1.54 -2.46
C ALA A 7 -15.92 -1.02 -1.76
N GLN A 8 -15.94 -1.06 -0.43
CA GLN A 8 -17.09 -0.64 0.38
C GLN A 8 -17.14 0.88 0.61
N SER A 9 -16.06 1.59 0.33
CA SER A 9 -15.94 3.06 0.43
C SER A 9 -14.99 3.56 -0.67
N ALA A 10 -15.01 4.87 -0.93
CA ALA A 10 -14.11 5.49 -1.91
C ALA A 10 -12.67 5.06 -1.63
N THR A 11 -12.02 4.44 -2.63
CA THR A 11 -10.71 3.82 -2.48
C THR A 11 -9.88 4.15 -3.70
N TRP A 12 -8.65 4.61 -3.48
CA TRP A 12 -7.66 4.87 -4.51
C TRP A 12 -6.37 4.13 -4.16
N THR A 13 -5.84 3.37 -5.11
CA THR A 13 -4.61 2.59 -4.95
C THR A 13 -3.59 3.04 -5.98
N PHE A 14 -2.38 3.39 -5.55
CA PHE A 14 -1.24 3.60 -6.43
C PHE A 14 -0.46 2.29 -6.57
N VAL A 15 -0.36 1.77 -7.80
CA VAL A 15 0.39 0.54 -8.11
C VAL A 15 0.88 0.64 -9.56
N ASP A 16 2.07 0.10 -9.87
CA ASP A 16 2.65 0.11 -11.23
C ASP A 16 2.70 1.48 -11.94
N GLY A 17 2.83 2.56 -11.15
CA GLY A 17 3.02 3.92 -11.66
C GLY A 17 1.74 4.73 -11.86
N ASP A 18 0.57 4.17 -11.58
CA ASP A 18 -0.71 4.87 -11.79
C ASP A 18 -1.69 4.67 -10.62
N TRP A 19 -2.73 5.51 -10.60
CA TRP A 19 -3.81 5.51 -9.63
C TRP A 19 -5.06 4.81 -10.17
N TYR A 20 -5.55 3.86 -9.40
CA TYR A 20 -6.74 3.09 -9.73
C TYR A 20 -7.81 3.27 -8.66
N GLU A 21 -9.06 3.43 -9.09
CA GLU A 21 -10.21 3.51 -8.19
C GLU A 21 -10.76 2.11 -7.85
N GLY A 22 -11.26 1.95 -6.63
CA GLY A 22 -11.92 0.73 -6.17
C GLY A 22 -10.96 -0.33 -5.65
N ASN A 23 -11.35 -1.59 -5.80
CA ASN A 23 -10.57 -2.74 -5.34
C ASN A 23 -9.86 -3.39 -6.52
N VAL A 24 -8.55 -3.15 -6.63
CA VAL A 24 -7.72 -3.65 -7.73
C VAL A 24 -7.17 -5.03 -7.35
N ALA A 25 -7.27 -5.99 -8.28
CA ALA A 25 -6.66 -7.30 -8.12
C ALA A 25 -5.13 -7.22 -8.30
N ILE A 26 -4.41 -7.00 -7.20
CA ILE A 26 -2.94 -6.84 -7.18
C ILE A 26 -2.17 -8.14 -6.85
N LEU A 27 -2.86 -9.21 -6.45
CA LEU A 27 -2.27 -10.52 -6.18
C LEU A 27 -3.03 -11.60 -6.94
N GLY A 28 -2.30 -12.57 -7.50
CA GLY A 28 -2.85 -13.73 -8.16
C GLY A 28 -2.58 -15.05 -7.41
N PRO A 29 -3.20 -16.17 -7.83
CA PRO A 29 -3.04 -17.49 -7.20
C PRO A 29 -1.61 -18.05 -7.24
N ARG A 30 -0.72 -17.44 -8.04
CA ARG A 30 0.69 -17.82 -8.15
C ARG A 30 1.65 -16.79 -7.54
N SER A 31 1.13 -15.69 -7.00
CA SER A 31 1.93 -14.72 -6.25
C SER A 31 2.31 -15.32 -4.91
N HIS A 32 3.61 -15.35 -4.58
CA HIS A 32 4.14 -15.93 -3.34
C HIS A 32 3.40 -15.41 -2.10
N ALA A 33 3.08 -14.12 -2.06
CA ALA A 33 2.35 -13.49 -0.97
C ALA A 33 0.96 -14.09 -0.70
N MET A 34 0.26 -14.60 -1.73
CA MET A 34 -1.10 -15.13 -1.58
C MET A 34 -1.15 -16.43 -0.77
N TRP A 35 -0.13 -17.29 -0.89
CA TRP A 35 -0.16 -18.63 -0.30
C TRP A 35 0.99 -18.94 0.67
N LEU A 36 1.99 -18.06 0.77
CA LEU A 36 3.12 -18.18 1.70
C LEU A 36 3.32 -16.95 2.61
N GLY A 37 2.38 -15.99 2.62
CA GLY A 37 2.31 -14.95 3.64
C GLY A 37 3.39 -13.86 3.58
N THR A 38 4.06 -13.68 2.44
CA THR A 38 5.12 -12.66 2.26
C THR A 38 4.54 -11.30 1.88
N SER A 39 3.83 -10.69 2.82
CA SER A 39 3.34 -9.31 2.67
C SER A 39 3.49 -8.53 3.98
N VAL A 40 3.73 -7.24 3.87
CA VAL A 40 3.74 -6.29 4.99
C VAL A 40 2.88 -5.09 4.65
N PHE A 41 2.35 -4.43 5.67
CA PHE A 41 1.66 -3.15 5.54
C PHE A 41 1.97 -2.27 6.74
N ASP A 42 1.64 -0.99 6.61
CA ASP A 42 1.51 -0.08 7.75
C ASP A 42 0.22 0.74 7.61
N GLY A 43 -0.09 1.58 8.59
CA GLY A 43 -1.34 2.31 8.66
C GLY A 43 -1.20 3.70 9.26
N ALA A 44 -1.44 4.73 8.45
CA ALA A 44 -1.56 6.12 8.89
C ALA A 44 -2.99 6.63 8.65
N ARG A 45 -3.31 7.81 9.19
CA ARG A 45 -4.62 8.44 9.04
C ARG A 45 -4.49 9.89 8.64
N TRP A 46 -5.27 10.30 7.66
CA TRP A 46 -5.48 11.69 7.29
C TRP A 46 -6.87 12.16 7.68
N PHE A 47 -6.96 13.34 8.30
CA PHE A 47 -8.21 13.99 8.67
C PHE A 47 -7.94 15.46 8.91
N GLU A 48 -8.92 16.34 8.67
CA GLU A 48 -8.80 17.78 8.96
C GLU A 48 -7.53 18.43 8.38
N GLY A 49 -7.08 17.95 7.22
CA GLY A 49 -5.87 18.46 6.55
C GLY A 49 -4.54 17.96 7.13
N VAL A 50 -4.54 17.16 8.19
CA VAL A 50 -3.32 16.64 8.84
C VAL A 50 -3.18 15.13 8.69
N ALA A 51 -1.94 14.64 8.67
CA ALA A 51 -1.59 13.22 8.71
C ALA A 51 -0.49 12.99 9.77
N PRO A 52 -0.86 12.80 11.05
CA PRO A 52 0.10 12.69 12.14
C PRO A 52 1.10 11.53 11.92
N ASP A 53 2.40 11.81 12.11
CA ASP A 53 3.49 10.84 12.02
C ASP A 53 3.53 10.02 10.71
N LEU A 54 2.98 10.54 9.61
CA LEU A 54 2.94 9.87 8.30
C LEU A 54 4.33 9.43 7.82
N ASP A 55 5.35 10.25 8.06
CA ASP A 55 6.76 9.97 7.78
C ASP A 55 7.27 8.74 8.56
N ARG A 56 6.91 8.62 9.85
CA ARG A 56 7.30 7.47 10.68
C ARG A 56 6.61 6.19 10.22
N HIS A 57 5.34 6.26 9.84
CA HIS A 57 4.61 5.12 9.27
C HIS A 57 5.21 4.68 7.92
N ALA A 58 5.58 5.64 7.07
CA ALA A 58 6.25 5.36 5.79
C ALA A 58 7.66 4.78 5.98
N ALA A 59 8.41 5.22 6.99
CA ALA A 59 9.69 4.61 7.34
C ALA A 59 9.51 3.19 7.89
N ARG A 60 8.48 2.97 8.72
CA ARG A 60 8.23 1.69 9.37
C ARG A 60 7.79 0.61 8.39
N VAL A 61 7.00 0.91 7.36
CA VAL A 61 6.67 -0.10 6.34
C VAL A 61 7.91 -0.61 5.59
N ASN A 62 8.90 0.26 5.35
CA ASN A 62 10.18 -0.14 4.76
C ASN A 62 10.99 -1.03 5.72
N ALA A 63 11.03 -0.68 7.02
CA ALA A 63 11.67 -1.51 8.03
C ALA A 63 11.00 -2.90 8.15
N SER A 64 9.67 -2.95 8.12
CA SER A 64 8.90 -4.20 8.10
C SER A 64 9.20 -5.04 6.87
N ALA A 65 9.31 -4.43 5.69
CA ALA A 65 9.67 -5.13 4.46
C ALA A 65 11.03 -5.80 4.59
N ILE A 66 12.04 -5.06 5.07
CA ILE A 66 13.39 -5.59 5.31
C ILE A 66 13.37 -6.72 6.35
N ALA A 67 12.62 -6.56 7.44
CA ALA A 67 12.49 -7.58 8.49
C ALA A 67 11.87 -8.90 7.97
N LEU A 68 11.02 -8.83 6.94
CA LEU A 68 10.44 -9.99 6.26
C LEU A 68 11.29 -10.50 5.08
N GLY A 69 12.48 -9.95 4.87
CA GLY A 69 13.38 -10.35 3.77
C GLY A 69 13.00 -9.78 2.40
N LEU A 70 12.11 -8.79 2.35
CA LEU A 70 11.76 -8.06 1.12
C LEU A 70 12.72 -6.90 0.88
N LYS A 71 12.85 -6.48 -0.39
CA LYS A 71 13.55 -5.25 -0.77
C LYS A 71 12.53 -4.13 -0.99
N PRO A 72 12.45 -3.11 -0.11
CA PRO A 72 11.55 -1.97 -0.34
C PRO A 72 11.94 -1.23 -1.63
N SER A 73 10.96 -0.97 -2.49
CA SER A 73 11.17 -0.33 -3.80
C SER A 73 10.92 1.19 -3.79
N MET A 74 10.39 1.74 -2.70
CA MET A 74 10.17 3.18 -2.54
C MET A 74 10.83 3.70 -1.26
N SER A 75 11.38 4.91 -1.33
CA SER A 75 11.82 5.62 -0.13
C SER A 75 10.62 6.10 0.69
N ALA A 76 10.82 6.37 1.97
CA ALA A 76 9.76 6.88 2.84
C ALA A 76 9.21 8.22 2.32
N GLU A 77 10.09 9.09 1.82
CA GLU A 77 9.73 10.40 1.26
C GLU A 77 8.83 10.25 0.03
N LYS A 78 9.11 9.26 -0.83
CA LYS A 78 8.26 8.98 -2.00
C LYS A 78 6.88 8.47 -1.60
N ILE A 79 6.81 7.61 -0.57
CA ILE A 79 5.52 7.14 -0.02
C ILE A 79 4.72 8.32 0.55
N VAL A 80 5.36 9.22 1.30
CA VAL A 80 4.74 10.44 1.83
C VAL A 80 4.22 11.33 0.70
N GLY A 81 5.04 11.59 -0.33
CA GLY A 81 4.65 12.39 -1.49
C GLY A 81 3.44 11.80 -2.23
N LEU A 82 3.47 10.50 -2.54
CA LEU A 82 2.36 9.79 -3.17
C LEU A 82 1.09 9.84 -2.30
N THR A 83 1.23 9.74 -0.98
CA THR A 83 0.09 9.86 -0.06
C THR A 83 -0.58 11.22 -0.24
N TRP A 84 0.18 12.32 -0.21
CA TRP A 84 -0.38 13.67 -0.39
C TRP A 84 -1.00 13.87 -1.78
N ASP A 85 -0.44 13.28 -2.83
CA ASP A 85 -1.04 13.32 -4.17
C ASP A 85 -2.34 12.52 -4.26
N GLY A 86 -2.39 11.36 -3.61
CA GLY A 86 -3.60 10.53 -3.53
C GLY A 86 -4.73 11.19 -2.78
N LEU A 87 -4.42 11.88 -1.67
CA LEU A 87 -5.42 12.58 -0.85
C LEU A 87 -6.18 13.68 -1.62
N LYS A 88 -5.58 14.26 -2.67
CA LYS A 88 -6.25 15.23 -3.56
C LYS A 88 -7.42 14.63 -4.36
N LYS A 89 -7.54 13.30 -4.41
CA LYS A 89 -8.65 12.59 -5.08
C LYS A 89 -9.88 12.41 -4.19
N PHE A 90 -9.80 12.81 -2.92
CA PHE A 90 -10.90 12.73 -1.96
C PHE A 90 -11.49 14.12 -1.71
N ASP A 91 -12.74 14.17 -1.25
CA ASP A 91 -13.47 15.42 -1.01
C ASP A 91 -13.07 16.15 0.29
N GLY A 92 -12.23 15.51 1.12
CA GLY A 92 -11.77 16.02 2.40
C GLY A 92 -12.81 16.06 3.52
N LYS A 93 -14.01 15.51 3.30
CA LYS A 93 -15.08 15.47 4.31
C LYS A 93 -15.00 14.24 5.20
N THR A 94 -14.37 13.18 4.70
CA THR A 94 -14.20 11.91 5.42
C THR A 94 -12.72 11.65 5.66
N ALA A 95 -12.38 11.22 6.88
CA ALA A 95 -11.02 10.80 7.18
C ALA A 95 -10.59 9.61 6.31
N VAL A 96 -9.34 9.62 5.85
CA VAL A 96 -8.79 8.60 4.96
C VAL A 96 -7.77 7.75 5.72
N TYR A 97 -7.91 6.43 5.64
CA TYR A 97 -6.88 5.49 6.11
C TYR A 97 -5.87 5.26 4.98
N ILE A 98 -4.58 5.39 5.32
CA ILE A 98 -3.46 5.29 4.38
C ILE A 98 -2.73 3.98 4.66
N ARG A 99 -2.66 3.10 3.67
CA ARG A 99 -2.11 1.75 3.81
C ARG A 99 -1.04 1.46 2.75
N PRO A 100 0.23 1.84 2.98
CA PRO A 100 1.32 1.36 2.14
C PRO A 100 1.53 -0.14 2.35
N MET A 101 1.89 -0.86 1.28
CA MET A 101 2.07 -2.32 1.31
C MET A 101 3.28 -2.72 0.47
N TYR A 102 3.95 -3.79 0.88
CA TYR A 102 4.92 -4.53 0.05
C TYR A 102 4.60 -6.01 0.09
N TRP A 103 4.96 -6.71 -0.98
CA TRP A 103 4.80 -8.15 -1.09
C TRP A 103 5.83 -8.74 -2.04
N ALA A 104 5.95 -10.08 -2.04
CA ALA A 104 6.73 -10.81 -3.03
C ALA A 104 5.82 -11.53 -4.04
N GLU A 105 6.15 -11.42 -5.32
CA GLU A 105 5.51 -12.18 -6.41
C GLU A 105 6.05 -13.62 -6.50
N HIS A 106 7.34 -13.81 -6.25
CA HIS A 106 8.01 -15.09 -6.41
C HIS A 106 8.85 -15.42 -5.17
N GLY A 107 9.06 -16.71 -4.93
CA GLY A 107 10.03 -17.16 -3.94
C GLY A 107 11.45 -16.93 -4.43
N GLY A 108 12.39 -16.88 -3.50
CA GLY A 108 13.81 -16.99 -3.81
C GLY A 108 14.23 -18.45 -4.01
N TYR A 109 15.36 -18.67 -4.67
CA TYR A 109 16.04 -19.96 -4.65
C TYR A 109 16.46 -20.26 -3.22
N MET A 110 15.70 -21.13 -2.54
CA MET A 110 16.22 -21.91 -1.43
C MET A 110 17.09 -22.97 -2.08
N GLY A 111 18.40 -22.94 -1.82
CA GLY A 111 19.42 -23.92 -2.22
C GLY A 111 18.97 -25.21 -2.88
#